data_AF-A0AAU6SA97-F1
#
_entry.id   AF-A0AAU6SA97-F1
#
_cell.length_a   1.000
_cell.length_b   1.000
_cell.length_c   1.000
_cell.angle_alpha   90.00
_cell.angle_beta   90.00
_cell.angle_gamma   90.00
#
_symmetry.space_group_name_H-M   'P 1'
#
loop_
_entity.id
_entity.type
_entity.pdbx_description
1 polymer ?
#
loop_
_entity_poly.entity_id
_entity_poly.type
_entity_poly.pdbx_seq_one_letter_code
_entity_poly.pdbx_strand_id
1 'polypeptide(L)'
;MATQPAPGWYDDGSGKQRWWDGTHWTEEYIDLRAPDIELRTDAGPAAAGPALPGWYDDQRGRTRWWDGRRWTADVRYSGQEQDFAGIVIDGRWIHFGDLSQPVAEVEASLDSGDALLRRPAFTRAAVERRMFGPTGPITPRTINRAINRMTPHLVVAGAQVWVAPYPAAHDPEARRFVGWVNTSAQHYRYR
;
A
#
# COMPACT_ATOMS: atom_id res chain seq x y z
N MET A 1 0.27 23.24 -30.80
CA MET A 1 0.74 21.89 -31.19
C MET A 1 0.55 20.99 -29.99
N ALA A 2 -0.04 19.81 -30.15
CA ALA A 2 -0.14 18.84 -29.07
C ALA A 2 1.19 18.08 -28.97
N THR A 3 1.84 18.15 -27.81
CA THR A 3 3.03 17.35 -27.52
C THR A 3 2.62 15.88 -27.49
N GLN A 4 3.25 15.03 -28.29
CA GLN A 4 3.01 13.58 -28.20
C GLN A 4 3.48 13.07 -26.82
N PRO A 5 2.80 12.06 -26.25
CA PRO A 5 3.26 11.43 -25.02
C PRO A 5 4.68 10.87 -25.20
N ALA A 6 5.50 11.01 -24.17
CA ALA A 6 6.85 10.44 -24.15
C ALA A 6 6.78 8.90 -24.18
N PRO A 7 7.80 8.19 -24.67
CA PRO A 7 7.87 6.73 -24.56
C PRO A 7 7.65 6.29 -23.11
N GLY A 8 6.76 5.31 -22.89
CA GLY A 8 6.30 5.00 -21.53
C GLY A 8 5.18 3.95 -21.48
N TRP A 9 4.91 3.47 -20.25
CA TRP A 9 3.73 2.67 -19.94
C TRP A 9 2.56 3.60 -19.64
N TYR A 10 1.42 3.37 -20.29
CA TYR A 10 0.20 4.14 -20.07
C TYR A 10 -0.98 3.20 -19.86
N ASP A 11 -1.98 3.62 -19.09
CA ASP A 11 -3.26 2.91 -18.97
C ASP A 11 -3.98 2.84 -20.32
N ASP A 12 -4.42 1.65 -20.73
CA ASP A 12 -5.20 1.43 -21.95
C ASP A 12 -6.72 1.58 -21.75
N GLY A 13 -7.15 1.89 -20.52
CA GLY A 13 -8.55 2.07 -20.13
C GLY A 13 -9.30 0.75 -19.92
N SER A 14 -8.68 -0.40 -20.17
CA SER A 14 -9.26 -1.73 -19.94
C SER A 14 -8.88 -2.33 -18.58
N GLY A 15 -8.04 -1.64 -17.80
CA GLY A 15 -7.35 -2.18 -16.62
C GLY A 15 -6.05 -2.91 -16.97
N LYS A 16 -5.41 -2.49 -18.07
CA LYS A 16 -4.08 -2.94 -18.48
C LYS A 16 -3.23 -1.71 -18.76
N GLN A 17 -1.91 -1.87 -18.71
CA GLN A 17 -1.00 -0.86 -19.24
C GLN A 17 -0.40 -1.33 -20.55
N ARG A 18 -0.20 -0.42 -21.50
CA ARG A 18 0.39 -0.70 -22.81
C ARG A 18 1.59 0.20 -23.03
N TRP A 19 2.64 -0.34 -23.65
CA TRP A 19 3.85 0.44 -23.93
C TRP A 19 3.69 1.26 -25.21
N TRP A 20 3.86 2.58 -25.07
CA TRP A 20 4.02 3.54 -26.16
C TRP A 20 5.51 3.77 -26.40
N ASP A 21 5.98 3.61 -27.64
CA ASP A 21 7.40 3.75 -27.98
C ASP A 21 7.84 5.19 -28.31
N GLY A 22 6.92 6.15 -28.24
CA GLY A 22 7.10 7.52 -28.72
C GLY A 22 6.40 7.82 -30.05
N THR A 23 6.03 6.77 -30.82
CA THR A 23 5.44 6.88 -32.16
C THR A 23 4.19 6.03 -32.37
N HIS A 24 4.13 4.85 -31.73
CA HIS A 24 2.99 3.94 -31.78
C HIS A 24 2.85 3.10 -30.50
N TRP A 25 1.67 2.50 -30.32
CA TRP A 25 1.43 1.51 -29.27
C TRP A 25 1.99 0.15 -29.72
N THR A 26 2.90 -0.41 -28.95
CA THR A 26 3.48 -1.75 -29.19
C THR A 26 2.51 -2.85 -28.75
N GLU A 27 2.84 -4.13 -28.96
CA GLU A 27 2.04 -5.24 -28.40
C GLU A 27 2.41 -5.60 -26.96
N GLU A 28 3.37 -4.90 -26.33
CA GLU A 28 3.70 -5.13 -24.93
C GLU A 28 2.58 -4.55 -24.02
N TYR A 29 1.95 -5.42 -23.23
CA TYR A 29 0.94 -5.05 -22.25
C TYR A 29 1.14 -5.73 -20.89
N ILE A 30 0.73 -5.06 -19.82
CA ILE A 30 0.74 -5.52 -18.43
C ILE A 30 -0.72 -5.65 -17.98
N ASP A 31 -1.16 -6.83 -17.54
CA ASP A 31 -2.52 -7.04 -17.03
C ASP A 31 -2.60 -6.78 -15.52
N LEU A 32 -3.29 -5.69 -15.12
CA LEU A 32 -3.35 -5.25 -13.73
C LEU A 32 -4.34 -6.08 -12.88
N ARG A 33 -5.01 -7.08 -13.47
CA ARG A 33 -5.93 -8.00 -12.76
C ARG A 33 -5.27 -9.32 -12.35
N ALA A 34 -4.02 -9.56 -12.75
CA ALA A 34 -3.28 -10.75 -12.31
C ALA A 34 -2.86 -10.61 -10.83
N PRO A 35 -3.12 -11.60 -9.97
CA PRO A 35 -2.83 -11.51 -8.53
C PRO A 35 -1.32 -11.46 -8.20
N ASP A 36 -0.46 -11.78 -9.17
CA ASP A 36 1.00 -11.84 -9.02
C ASP A 36 1.73 -10.69 -9.77
N ILE A 37 1.02 -9.64 -10.21
CA ILE A 37 1.62 -8.50 -10.95
C ILE A 37 1.19 -7.16 -10.34
N GLU A 38 2.15 -6.35 -9.89
CA GLU A 38 1.92 -5.00 -9.37
C GLU A 38 1.94 -3.92 -10.46
N LEU A 39 1.12 -2.88 -10.26
CA LEU A 39 0.96 -1.71 -11.12
C LEU A 39 2.27 -0.96 -11.41
N ARG A 40 2.32 -0.27 -12.57
CA ARG A 40 3.40 0.68 -12.90
C ARG A 40 2.95 1.88 -13.73
N THR A 41 2.04 2.69 -13.22
CA THR A 41 2.10 4.14 -13.52
C THR A 41 3.12 4.76 -12.57
N ASP A 42 4.03 5.67 -12.95
CA ASP A 42 4.61 5.98 -14.25
C ASP A 42 6.11 6.23 -13.98
N ALA A 43 7.01 5.57 -14.71
CA ALA A 43 8.45 5.77 -14.50
C ALA A 43 8.93 7.05 -15.20
N GLY A 44 9.60 7.93 -14.46
CA GLY A 44 10.37 9.05 -15.03
C GLY A 44 11.42 8.58 -16.06
N PRO A 45 11.91 9.49 -16.92
CA PRO A 45 12.35 9.14 -18.27
C PRO A 45 13.52 8.15 -18.31
N ALA A 46 13.22 6.93 -18.75
CA ALA A 46 14.22 5.95 -19.15
C ALA A 46 14.46 6.06 -20.67
N ALA A 47 15.74 6.10 -21.07
CA ALA A 47 16.14 6.17 -22.46
C ALA A 47 15.68 4.94 -23.27
N ALA A 48 15.62 5.07 -24.61
CA ALA A 48 15.22 4.02 -25.53
C ALA A 48 15.98 2.69 -25.27
N GLY A 49 15.29 1.72 -24.67
CA GLY A 49 15.83 0.42 -24.26
C GLY A 49 14.99 -0.21 -23.14
N PRO A 50 15.23 -1.50 -22.82
CA PRO A 50 14.56 -2.17 -21.71
C PRO A 50 14.95 -1.54 -20.36
N ALA A 51 14.03 -1.55 -19.39
CA ALA A 51 14.24 -0.98 -18.07
C ALA A 51 15.44 -1.64 -17.34
N LEU A 52 16.50 -0.86 -17.14
CA LEU A 52 17.73 -1.29 -16.46
C LEU A 52 17.48 -1.52 -14.96
N PRO A 53 18.27 -2.36 -14.28
CA PRO A 53 18.19 -2.50 -12.82
C PRO A 53 18.37 -1.15 -12.11
N GLY A 54 17.48 -0.81 -11.19
CA GLY A 54 17.41 0.55 -10.65
C GLY A 54 16.27 0.81 -9.66
N TRP A 55 16.34 1.95 -8.97
CA TRP A 55 15.24 2.48 -8.16
C TRP A 55 14.27 3.25 -9.04
N TYR A 56 12.98 2.94 -8.93
CA TYR A 56 11.91 3.59 -9.70
C TYR A 56 10.73 3.91 -8.79
N ASP A 57 10.06 5.03 -9.05
CA ASP A 57 8.81 5.43 -8.39
C ASP A 57 7.69 4.41 -8.70
N ASP A 58 6.87 4.06 -7.70
CA ASP A 58 5.67 3.21 -7.85
C ASP A 58 4.35 4.02 -7.76
N GLN A 59 4.47 5.35 -7.77
CA GLN A 59 3.43 6.37 -7.59
C GLN A 59 2.66 6.33 -6.26
N ARG A 60 3.04 5.44 -5.34
CA ARG A 60 2.47 5.41 -3.99
C ARG A 60 3.33 6.21 -3.01
N GLY A 61 4.11 7.17 -3.49
CA GLY A 61 5.00 7.99 -2.66
C GLY A 61 6.29 7.28 -2.24
N ARG A 62 6.57 6.10 -2.78
CA ARG A 62 7.78 5.32 -2.52
C ARG A 62 8.46 4.91 -3.82
N THR A 63 9.74 4.57 -3.72
CA THR A 63 10.49 3.95 -4.81
C THR A 63 10.76 2.49 -4.48
N ARG A 64 10.73 1.62 -5.49
CA ARG A 64 11.02 0.19 -5.39
C ARG A 64 12.22 -0.16 -6.26
N TRP A 65 12.94 -1.23 -5.95
CA TRP A 65 14.06 -1.70 -6.77
C TRP A 65 13.61 -2.72 -7.81
N TRP A 66 13.94 -2.45 -9.08
CA TRP A 66 13.81 -3.34 -10.22
C TRP A 66 15.14 -4.05 -10.47
N ASP A 67 15.13 -5.38 -10.62
CA ASP A 67 16.35 -6.19 -10.82
C ASP A 67 16.74 -6.39 -12.30
N GLY A 68 16.03 -5.75 -13.22
CA GLY A 68 16.15 -5.96 -14.68
C GLY A 68 15.16 -6.99 -15.24
N ARG A 69 14.42 -7.72 -14.40
CA ARG A 69 13.40 -8.71 -14.80
C ARG A 69 12.11 -8.62 -14.00
N ARG A 70 12.19 -8.20 -12.73
CA ARG A 70 11.06 -8.05 -11.81
C ARG A 70 11.32 -6.95 -10.79
N TRP A 71 10.26 -6.52 -10.15
CA TRP A 71 10.35 -5.80 -8.89
C TRP A 71 10.83 -6.74 -7.77
N THR A 72 11.61 -6.19 -6.85
CA THR A 72 12.08 -6.87 -5.63
C THR A 72 11.35 -6.32 -4.40
N ALA A 73 11.52 -6.97 -3.25
CA ALA A 73 10.96 -6.47 -1.99
C ALA A 73 11.67 -5.21 -1.44
N ASP A 74 12.75 -4.75 -2.08
CA ASP A 74 13.51 -3.58 -1.62
C ASP A 74 12.74 -2.30 -1.96
N VAL A 75 12.41 -1.51 -0.93
CA VAL A 75 11.59 -0.29 -0.97
C VAL A 75 12.35 0.85 -0.28
N ARG A 76 12.15 2.09 -0.76
CA ARG A 76 12.63 3.33 -0.15
C ARG A 76 11.52 4.38 -0.15
N TYR A 77 11.29 4.96 1.02
CA TYR A 77 10.35 6.07 1.25
C TYR A 77 11.07 7.42 1.12
N SER A 78 10.34 8.53 1.21
CA SER A 78 10.81 9.91 1.00
C SER A 78 11.85 10.40 2.01
N GLY A 79 12.10 9.66 3.09
CA GLY A 79 12.98 10.07 4.19
C GLY A 79 12.34 11.03 5.19
N GLN A 80 11.03 11.29 5.08
CA GLN A 80 10.18 11.88 6.11
C GLN A 80 9.16 10.86 6.67
N GLU A 81 9.46 9.58 6.46
CA GLU A 81 8.64 8.50 6.99
C GLU A 81 8.61 8.50 8.52
N GLN A 82 7.50 8.03 9.07
CA GLN A 82 7.47 7.56 10.44
C GLN A 82 6.65 6.27 10.43
N ASP A 83 7.20 5.26 11.10
CA ASP A 83 6.66 3.91 11.13
C ASP A 83 6.12 3.56 12.52
N PHE A 84 5.25 2.55 12.55
CA PHE A 84 4.96 1.78 13.74
C PHE A 84 4.41 0.40 13.38
N ALA A 85 4.95 -0.66 13.98
CA ALA A 85 4.51 -2.05 13.78
C ALA A 85 4.46 -2.49 12.28
N GLY A 86 5.37 -1.98 11.45
CA GLY A 86 5.44 -2.25 10.01
C GLY A 86 4.45 -1.46 9.15
N ILE A 87 3.64 -0.58 9.74
CA ILE A 87 2.82 0.40 9.03
C ILE A 87 3.65 1.68 8.89
N VAL A 88 3.80 2.17 7.66
CA VAL A 88 4.58 3.37 7.32
C VAL A 88 3.66 4.37 6.64
N ILE A 89 3.72 5.65 7.01
CA ILE A 89 3.00 6.73 6.32
C ILE A 89 4.03 7.70 5.73
N ASP A 90 3.82 8.03 4.45
CA ASP A 90 4.68 8.89 3.64
C ASP A 90 3.80 9.86 2.82
N GLY A 91 3.71 11.10 3.30
CA GLY A 91 2.87 12.14 2.71
C GLY A 91 1.42 11.68 2.52
N ARG A 92 0.99 11.58 1.25
CA ARG A 92 -0.38 11.21 0.85
C ARG A 92 -0.69 9.71 0.98
N TRP A 93 0.30 8.86 1.23
CA TRP A 93 0.15 7.40 1.22
C TRP A 93 0.50 6.77 2.57
N ILE A 94 -0.21 5.69 2.90
CA ILE A 94 0.11 4.81 4.02
C ILE A 94 0.30 3.40 3.46
N HIS A 95 1.19 2.64 4.11
CA HIS A 95 1.75 1.39 3.62
C HIS A 95 1.73 0.31 4.70
N PHE A 96 1.68 -0.94 4.27
CA PHE A 96 1.86 -2.09 5.15
C PHE A 96 2.48 -3.24 4.34
N GLY A 97 3.81 -3.34 4.40
CA GLY A 97 4.59 -4.12 3.43
C GLY A 97 4.37 -3.61 2.01
N ASP A 98 4.07 -4.51 1.06
CA ASP A 98 3.78 -4.15 -0.33
C ASP A 98 2.43 -3.42 -0.50
N LEU A 99 1.51 -3.53 0.47
CA LEU A 99 0.19 -2.89 0.42
C LEU A 99 0.29 -1.37 0.61
N SER A 100 -0.57 -0.61 -0.06
CA SER A 100 -0.64 0.86 0.02
C SER A 100 -2.07 1.35 -0.15
N GLN A 101 -2.47 2.43 0.52
CA GLN A 101 -3.75 3.11 0.33
C GLN A 101 -3.65 4.61 0.64
N PRO A 102 -4.56 5.47 0.12
CA PRO A 102 -4.49 6.92 0.37
C PRO A 102 -4.75 7.26 1.84
N VAL A 103 -3.90 8.13 2.42
CA VAL A 103 -4.03 8.58 3.82
C VAL A 103 -5.36 9.28 4.07
N ALA A 104 -5.88 10.02 3.09
CA ALA A 104 -7.16 10.73 3.19
C ALA A 104 -8.36 9.80 3.45
N GLU A 105 -8.25 8.51 3.15
CA GLU A 105 -9.33 7.52 3.21
C GLU A 105 -9.26 6.60 4.44
N VAL A 106 -8.23 6.73 5.29
CA VAL A 106 -8.06 5.86 6.47
C VAL A 106 -8.50 6.50 7.79
N GLU A 107 -8.81 5.64 8.75
CA GLU A 107 -8.91 5.93 10.17
C GLU A 107 -8.07 4.91 10.94
N ALA A 108 -7.24 5.38 11.88
CA ALA A 108 -6.41 4.56 12.75
C ALA A 108 -6.99 4.49 14.16
N SER A 109 -6.89 3.31 14.80
CA SER A 109 -7.37 3.06 16.17
C SER A 109 -6.51 1.99 16.87
N LEU A 110 -6.59 1.95 18.20
CA LEU A 110 -5.96 0.92 19.03
C LEU A 110 -7.05 0.14 19.77
N ASP A 111 -6.95 -1.18 19.79
CA ASP A 111 -7.87 -2.05 20.52
C ASP A 111 -7.14 -3.31 21.03
N SER A 112 -7.73 -3.99 22.02
CA SER A 112 -7.33 -5.37 22.35
C SER A 112 -7.86 -6.35 21.31
N GLY A 113 -7.16 -7.47 21.09
CA GLY A 113 -7.63 -8.51 20.17
C GLY A 113 -9.03 -9.05 20.52
N ASP A 114 -9.38 -9.14 21.81
CA ASP A 114 -10.72 -9.57 22.22
C ASP A 114 -11.81 -8.53 21.91
N ALA A 115 -11.51 -7.23 22.07
CA ALA A 115 -12.42 -6.16 21.65
C ALA A 115 -12.65 -6.18 20.13
N LEU A 116 -11.58 -6.32 19.33
CA LEU A 116 -11.66 -6.40 17.86
C LEU A 116 -12.53 -7.57 17.39
N LEU A 117 -12.33 -8.77 17.94
CA LEU A 117 -13.09 -9.96 17.55
C LEU A 117 -14.59 -9.85 17.89
N ARG A 118 -14.98 -8.97 18.83
CA ARG A 118 -16.38 -8.66 19.16
C ARG A 118 -17.01 -7.60 18.24
N ARG A 119 -16.23 -6.81 17.47
CA ARG A 119 -16.75 -5.75 16.58
C ARG A 119 -17.26 -6.35 15.26
N PRO A 120 -18.57 -6.27 14.93
CA PRO A 120 -19.10 -6.91 13.71
C PRO A 120 -18.55 -6.31 12.40
N ALA A 121 -18.21 -5.02 12.40
CA ALA A 121 -17.58 -4.37 11.24
C ALA A 121 -16.16 -4.90 11.00
N PHE A 122 -15.41 -5.20 12.06
CA PHE A 122 -14.05 -5.75 11.99
C PHE A 122 -14.08 -7.17 11.41
N THR A 123 -14.89 -8.07 11.97
CA THR A 123 -15.00 -9.44 11.47
C THR A 123 -15.55 -9.51 10.05
N ARG A 124 -16.44 -8.58 9.65
CA ARG A 124 -16.91 -8.44 8.27
C ARG A 124 -15.77 -8.14 7.28
N ALA A 125 -14.80 -7.30 7.62
CA ALA A 125 -13.67 -7.00 6.72
C ALA A 125 -12.84 -8.24 6.36
N ALA A 126 -12.75 -9.23 7.26
CA ALA A 126 -12.14 -10.52 6.94
C ALA A 126 -13.02 -11.38 6.01
N VAL A 127 -14.36 -11.33 6.14
CA VAL A 127 -15.31 -11.99 5.22
C VAL A 127 -15.23 -11.38 3.82
N GLU A 128 -15.14 -10.06 3.73
CA GLU A 128 -14.91 -9.30 2.49
C GLU A 128 -13.50 -9.49 1.89
N ARG A 129 -12.61 -10.22 2.57
CA ARG A 129 -11.19 -10.43 2.20
C ARG A 129 -10.38 -9.13 2.04
N ARG A 130 -10.77 -8.10 2.79
CA ARG A 130 -10.10 -6.79 2.84
C ARG A 130 -9.18 -6.62 4.06
N MET A 131 -9.06 -7.66 4.90
CA MET A 131 -8.24 -7.63 6.11
C MET A 131 -6.85 -8.24 5.89
N PHE A 132 -5.81 -7.58 6.38
CA PHE A 132 -4.41 -8.02 6.27
C PHE A 132 -3.67 -7.84 7.61
N GLY A 133 -2.74 -8.74 7.91
CA GLY A 133 -1.81 -8.66 9.04
C GLY A 133 -0.36 -8.81 8.56
N PRO A 134 0.63 -8.83 9.48
CA PRO A 134 2.05 -8.89 9.10
C PRO A 134 2.44 -10.13 8.29
N THR A 135 1.63 -11.19 8.37
CA THR A 135 1.81 -12.45 7.63
C THR A 135 0.90 -12.55 6.40
N GLY A 136 0.37 -11.43 5.90
CA GLY A 136 -0.51 -11.39 4.73
C GLY A 136 -2.02 -11.44 5.05
N PRO A 137 -2.86 -11.91 4.12
CA PRO A 137 -4.33 -11.82 4.22
C PRO A 137 -4.94 -12.55 5.42
N ILE A 138 -5.84 -11.87 6.13
CA ILE A 138 -6.64 -12.43 7.22
C ILE A 138 -8.04 -12.74 6.68
N THR A 139 -8.43 -14.01 6.80
CA THR A 139 -9.70 -14.56 6.32
C THR A 139 -10.56 -15.01 7.51
N PRO A 140 -11.86 -15.34 7.33
CA PRO A 140 -12.68 -15.84 8.43
C PRO A 140 -12.14 -17.15 9.05
N ARG A 141 -11.39 -17.93 8.27
CA ARG A 141 -10.71 -19.16 8.74
C ARG A 141 -9.44 -18.90 9.53
N THR A 142 -8.77 -17.77 9.32
CA THR A 142 -7.47 -17.43 9.93
C THR A 142 -7.56 -16.35 11.02
N ILE A 143 -8.64 -15.57 11.10
CA ILE A 143 -8.80 -14.44 12.03
C ILE A 143 -8.55 -14.79 13.50
N ASN A 144 -9.12 -15.90 14.01
CA ASN A 144 -8.91 -16.33 15.40
C ASN A 144 -7.48 -16.81 15.71
N ARG A 145 -6.66 -17.07 14.68
CA ARG A 145 -5.22 -17.39 14.81
C ARG A 145 -4.36 -16.13 14.66
N ALA A 146 -4.76 -15.23 13.75
CA ALA A 146 -4.03 -13.99 13.48
C ALA A 146 -4.17 -12.94 14.60
N ILE A 147 -5.33 -12.89 15.27
CA ILE A 147 -5.63 -11.91 16.31
C ILE A 147 -5.52 -12.54 17.70
N ASN A 148 -4.44 -12.23 18.42
CA ASN A 148 -4.27 -12.67 19.80
C ASN A 148 -5.13 -11.82 20.76
N ARG A 149 -6.11 -12.44 21.42
CA ARG A 149 -7.06 -11.77 22.32
C ARG A 149 -6.42 -10.88 23.39
N MET A 150 -5.25 -11.27 23.90
CA MET A 150 -4.55 -10.59 25.00
C MET A 150 -3.55 -9.52 24.53
N THR A 151 -3.32 -9.40 23.22
CA THR A 151 -2.35 -8.45 22.66
C THR A 151 -3.07 -7.19 22.17
N PRO A 152 -2.53 -5.98 22.40
CA PRO A 152 -3.05 -4.78 21.77
C PRO A 152 -2.65 -4.75 20.29
N HIS A 153 -3.54 -4.23 19.45
CA HIS A 153 -3.35 -4.14 18.02
C HIS A 153 -3.59 -2.70 17.54
N LEU A 154 -2.74 -2.26 16.62
CA LEU A 154 -2.99 -1.09 15.79
C LEU A 154 -3.87 -1.55 14.62
N VAL A 155 -4.98 -0.84 14.40
CA VAL A 155 -5.87 -1.06 13.27
C VAL A 155 -5.92 0.20 12.41
N VAL A 156 -5.65 0.07 11.11
CA VAL A 156 -5.86 1.10 10.10
C VAL A 156 -6.97 0.62 9.18
N ALA A 157 -8.10 1.34 9.14
CA ALA A 157 -9.27 0.99 8.34
C ALA A 157 -9.52 2.02 7.25
N GLY A 158 -9.60 1.57 6.00
CA GLY A 158 -9.93 2.38 4.82
C GLY A 158 -10.43 1.48 3.68
N ALA A 159 -9.87 1.64 2.48
CA ALA A 159 -10.08 0.71 1.36
C ALA A 159 -9.71 -0.74 1.76
N GLN A 160 -8.69 -0.91 2.61
CA GLN A 160 -8.31 -2.14 3.28
C GLN A 160 -8.28 -1.95 4.80
N VAL A 161 -8.37 -3.05 5.56
CA VAL A 161 -8.20 -3.07 7.02
C VAL A 161 -6.89 -3.76 7.36
N TRP A 162 -5.93 -3.01 7.91
CA TRP A 162 -4.65 -3.54 8.35
C TRP A 162 -4.63 -3.67 9.86
N VAL A 163 -4.06 -4.77 10.35
CA VAL A 163 -4.08 -5.13 11.77
C VAL A 163 -2.70 -5.61 12.19
N ALA A 164 -2.00 -4.80 12.99
CA ALA A 164 -0.65 -5.09 13.44
C ALA A 164 -0.62 -5.23 14.98
N PRO A 165 -0.25 -6.40 15.54
CA PRO A 165 0.00 -6.53 16.97
C PRO A 165 1.25 -5.76 17.39
N TYR A 166 1.25 -5.20 18.59
CA TYR A 166 2.44 -4.57 19.17
C TYR A 166 2.60 -4.93 20.66
N PRO A 167 3.80 -4.83 21.26
CA PRO A 167 3.98 -5.08 22.69
C PRO A 167 3.39 -3.91 23.50
N ALA A 168 2.61 -4.20 24.54
CA ALA A 168 1.93 -3.18 25.36
C ALA A 168 2.87 -2.13 26.00
N ALA A 169 4.18 -2.39 26.10
CA ALA A 169 5.17 -1.39 26.49
C ALA A 169 5.22 -0.17 25.55
N HIS A 170 4.82 -0.34 24.28
CA HIS A 170 4.78 0.71 23.25
C HIS A 170 3.43 1.45 23.15
N ASP A 171 2.49 1.24 24.09
CA ASP A 171 1.19 1.95 24.12
C ASP A 171 1.29 3.48 23.91
N PRO A 172 2.24 4.21 24.55
CA PRO A 172 2.39 5.66 24.34
C PRO A 172 2.88 6.03 22.93
N GLU A 173 3.62 5.14 22.28
CA GLU A 173 4.11 5.31 20.91
C GLU A 173 2.99 5.02 19.90
N ALA A 174 2.28 3.90 20.07
CA ALA A 174 1.11 3.53 19.29
C ALA A 174 0.04 4.64 19.29
N ARG A 175 -0.21 5.27 20.44
CA ARG A 175 -1.17 6.40 20.56
C ARG A 175 -0.73 7.64 19.80
N ARG A 176 0.58 7.98 19.84
CA ARG A 176 1.14 9.08 19.05
C ARG A 176 1.02 8.80 17.55
N PHE A 177 1.34 7.57 17.13
CA PHE A 177 1.22 7.14 15.74
C PHE A 177 -0.23 7.23 15.23
N VAL A 178 -1.21 6.72 15.99
CA VAL A 178 -2.64 6.84 15.66
C VAL A 178 -3.09 8.30 15.55
N GLY A 179 -2.69 9.16 16.50
CA GLY A 179 -3.00 10.59 16.46
C GLY A 179 -2.44 11.28 15.21
N TRP A 180 -1.23 10.88 14.78
CA TRP A 180 -0.58 11.43 13.59
C TRP A 180 -1.19 10.91 12.28
N VAL A 181 -1.50 9.61 12.17
CA VAL A 181 -2.23 9.05 11.01
C VAL A 181 -3.58 9.74 10.84
N ASN A 182 -4.36 9.89 11.91
CA ASN A 182 -5.68 10.53 11.85
C ASN A 182 -5.60 12.03 11.52
N THR A 183 -4.57 12.73 12.02
CA THR A 183 -4.32 14.14 11.68
C THR A 183 -3.92 14.31 10.22
N SER A 184 -3.07 13.41 9.71
CA SER A 184 -2.67 13.38 8.30
C SER A 184 -3.85 13.02 7.38
N ALA A 185 -4.69 12.06 7.78
CA ALA A 185 -5.91 11.71 7.08
C ALA A 185 -6.86 12.91 6.96
N GLN A 186 -7.05 13.64 8.06
CA GLN A 186 -7.83 14.88 8.05
C GLN A 186 -7.20 15.96 7.16
N HIS A 187 -5.87 16.13 7.21
CA HIS A 187 -5.16 17.11 6.39
C HIS A 187 -5.33 16.88 4.88
N TYR A 188 -5.19 15.63 4.43
CA TYR A 188 -5.29 15.29 3.01
C TYR A 188 -6.73 15.12 2.50
N ARG A 189 -7.72 14.93 3.39
CA ARG A 189 -9.15 14.89 3.03
C ARG A 189 -9.69 16.25 2.58
N TYR A 190 -9.02 17.34 2.94
CA TYR A 190 -9.43 18.72 2.63
C TYR A 190 -8.39 19.49 1.78
N ARG A 191 -7.58 18.78 0.95
CA ARG A 191 -6.53 19.34 0.08
C ARG A 191 -6.41 18.67 -1.30
#